data_AF-I7LKR8-F1
#
_entry.id   AF-I7LKR8-F1
#
_cell.length_a   1.000
_cell.length_b   1.000
_cell.length_c   1.000
_cell.angle_alpha   90.00
_cell.angle_beta   90.00
_cell.angle_gamma   90.00
#
_symmetry.space_group_name_H-M   'P 1'
#
loop_
_entity.id
_entity.type
_entity.pdbx_description
1 polymer ?
#
loop_
_entity_poly.entity_id
_entity_poly.type
_entity_poly.pdbx_seq_one_letter_code
_entity_poly.pdbx_strand_id
1 'polypeptide(L)'
;MSPRSTEQSPRRFLTDRMLGTLTRYLRFMGYDTMSANSLSPGNTREDTLLLDIASKDDRILLTRDRELARRGGAQAVYIASEDVMEQVRQVAPASGSSSPGSG
;
A
#
# COMPACT_ATOMS: atom_id res chain seq x y z
N MET A 1 -5.23 -34.19 4.75
CA MET A 1 -5.64 -32.81 5.02
C MET A 1 -5.06 -31.93 3.93
N SER A 2 -5.91 -31.39 3.05
CA SER A 2 -5.48 -30.53 1.95
C SER A 2 -5.79 -29.08 2.31
N PRO A 3 -4.80 -28.18 2.47
CA PRO A 3 -5.09 -26.76 2.46
C PRO A 3 -5.17 -26.31 0.98
N ARG A 4 -6.33 -26.51 0.35
CA ARG A 4 -6.71 -25.73 -0.83
C ARG A 4 -7.76 -24.72 -0.38
N SER A 5 -7.28 -23.62 0.19
CA SER A 5 -8.05 -22.38 0.24
C SER A 5 -7.13 -21.29 -0.26
N THR A 6 -7.14 -21.10 -1.57
CA THR A 6 -6.73 -19.85 -2.22
C THR A 6 -7.76 -18.78 -1.90
N GLU A 7 -7.99 -18.51 -0.61
CA GLU A 7 -8.73 -17.34 -0.18
C GLU A 7 -7.71 -16.22 -0.24
N GLN A 8 -7.61 -15.57 -1.41
CA GLN A 8 -6.79 -14.38 -1.55
C GLN A 8 -7.40 -13.34 -0.62
N SER A 9 -6.86 -13.22 0.60
CA SER A 9 -7.27 -12.21 1.56
C SER A 9 -7.29 -10.85 0.85
N PRO A 10 -8.33 -10.03 1.06
CA PRO A 10 -8.42 -8.73 0.42
C PRO A 10 -7.16 -7.94 0.80
N ARG A 11 -6.35 -7.56 -0.21
CA ARG A 11 -5.12 -6.81 0.02
C ARG A 11 -5.44 -5.49 0.71
N ARG A 12 -4.77 -5.26 1.84
CA ARG A 12 -4.94 -4.06 2.66
C ARG A 12 -3.77 -3.12 2.43
N PHE A 13 -4.07 -1.85 2.26
CA PHE A 13 -3.06 -0.83 1.98
C PHE A 13 -3.02 0.21 3.11
N LEU A 14 -1.85 0.75 3.39
CA LEU A 14 -1.63 1.86 4.31
C LEU A 14 -0.92 2.97 3.55
N THR A 15 -1.58 4.10 3.33
CA THR A 15 -0.99 5.25 2.65
C THR A 15 -0.55 6.28 3.68
N ASP A 16 0.61 6.90 3.48
CA ASP A 16 1.09 8.02 4.28
C ASP A 16 0.27 9.32 4.03
N ARG A 17 0.63 10.40 4.71
CA ARG A 17 -0.06 11.70 4.55
C ARG A 17 0.09 12.27 3.14
N MET A 18 1.19 11.99 2.44
CA MET A 18 1.42 12.46 1.07
C MET A 18 0.51 11.77 0.05
N LEU A 19 0.09 10.55 0.32
CA LEU A 19 -0.74 9.72 -0.56
C LEU A 19 -2.24 9.78 -0.23
N GLY A 20 -2.70 10.88 0.38
CA GLY A 20 -4.11 11.05 0.75
C GLY A 20 -5.09 10.95 -0.44
N THR A 21 -4.68 11.38 -1.63
CA THR A 21 -5.49 11.21 -2.86
C THR A 21 -5.59 9.74 -3.24
N LEU A 22 -4.47 9.01 -3.26
CA LEU A 22 -4.42 7.58 -3.57
C LEU A 22 -5.34 6.76 -2.65
N THR A 23 -5.38 7.10 -1.36
CA THR A 23 -6.30 6.46 -0.39
C THR A 23 -7.75 6.49 -0.89
N ARG A 24 -8.21 7.64 -1.41
CA ARG A 24 -9.60 7.78 -1.88
C ARG A 24 -9.86 6.90 -3.09
N TYR A 25 -8.94 6.86 -4.04
CA TYR A 25 -9.07 6.04 -5.25
C TYR A 25 -9.15 4.55 -4.91
N LEU A 26 -8.25 4.06 -4.05
CA LEU A 26 -8.26 2.66 -3.62
C LEU A 26 -9.56 2.29 -2.89
N ARG A 27 -10.02 3.15 -1.97
CA ARG A 27 -11.32 2.96 -1.29
C ARG A 27 -12.49 2.98 -2.26
N PHE A 28 -12.48 3.86 -3.24
CA PHE A 28 -13.52 3.97 -4.25
C PHE A 28 -13.61 2.69 -5.10
N MET A 29 -12.48 2.03 -5.36
CA MET A 29 -12.41 0.72 -6.02
C MET A 29 -12.83 -0.45 -5.12
N GLY A 30 -13.06 -0.22 -3.82
CA GLY A 30 -13.44 -1.24 -2.85
C GLY A 30 -12.27 -1.89 -2.10
N TYR A 31 -11.05 -1.34 -2.19
CA TYR A 31 -9.91 -1.85 -1.42
C TYR A 31 -9.86 -1.28 0.01
N ASP A 32 -9.51 -2.13 0.99
CA ASP A 32 -9.32 -1.74 2.38
C ASP A 32 -8.03 -0.92 2.55
N THR A 33 -8.16 0.40 2.48
CA THR A 33 -7.02 1.33 2.55
C THR A 33 -7.11 2.23 3.77
N MET A 34 -6.07 2.25 4.59
CA MET A 34 -5.93 3.13 5.74
C MET A 34 -5.09 4.36 5.38
N SER A 35 -5.49 5.54 5.85
CA SER A 35 -4.70 6.77 5.72
C SER A 35 -4.03 7.13 7.04
N ALA A 36 -2.74 7.44 6.99
CA ALA A 36 -1.99 8.00 8.11
C ALA A 36 -2.57 9.33 8.62
N ASN A 37 -3.35 10.03 7.80
CA ASN A 37 -4.00 11.28 8.20
C ASN A 37 -5.03 11.09 9.33
N SER A 38 -5.48 9.85 9.56
CA SER A 38 -6.35 9.49 10.69
C SER A 38 -5.60 9.32 12.02
N LEU A 39 -4.26 9.29 11.98
CA LEU A 39 -3.42 9.15 13.17
C LEU A 39 -3.14 10.53 13.78
N SER A 40 -3.07 10.61 15.11
CA SER A 40 -2.79 11.87 15.80
C SER A 40 -1.42 12.43 15.41
N PRO A 41 -1.34 13.66 14.86
CA PRO A 41 -0.06 14.34 14.65
C PRO A 41 0.60 14.61 16.00
N GLY A 42 1.91 14.35 16.13
CA GLY A 42 2.65 14.76 17.35
C GLY A 42 3.75 13.80 17.83
N ASN A 43 3.98 12.68 17.15
CA ASN A 43 5.10 11.79 17.49
C ASN A 43 6.29 12.03 16.58
N THR A 44 7.48 12.17 17.16
CA THR A 44 8.77 12.22 16.45
C THR A 44 9.05 10.95 15.62
N ARG A 45 8.28 9.87 15.83
CA ARG A 45 8.45 8.55 15.18
C ARG A 45 7.21 8.11 14.40
N GLU A 46 6.58 9.01 13.64
CA GLU A 46 5.45 8.66 12.77
C GLU A 46 5.83 7.53 11.78
N ASP A 47 7.00 7.60 11.17
CA ASP A 47 7.54 6.57 10.27
C ASP A 47 7.53 5.15 10.86
N THR A 48 8.07 5.02 12.08
CA THR A 48 8.14 3.72 12.77
C THR A 48 6.76 3.18 13.09
N LEU A 49 5.84 4.07 13.48
CA LEU A 49 4.46 3.71 13.76
C LEU A 49 3.76 3.20 12.50
N LEU A 50 3.95 3.85 11.35
CA LEU A 50 3.38 3.39 10.08
C LEU A 50 3.86 1.99 9.69
N LEU A 51 5.17 1.74 9.82
CA LEU A 51 5.76 0.43 9.56
C LEU A 51 5.24 -0.65 10.50
N ASP A 52 5.10 -0.32 11.79
CA ASP A 52 4.56 -1.22 12.81
C ASP A 52 3.09 -1.55 12.55
N ILE A 53 2.25 -0.57 12.19
CA ILE A 53 0.85 -0.78 11.80
C ILE A 53 0.77 -1.67 10.55
N ALA A 54 1.58 -1.37 9.53
CA ALA A 54 1.64 -2.19 8.32
C ALA A 54 1.98 -3.65 8.65
N SER A 55 2.93 -3.88 9.55
CA SER A 55 3.32 -5.23 9.96
C SER A 55 2.29 -5.93 10.83
N LYS A 56 1.70 -5.21 11.79
CA LYS A 56 0.73 -5.79 12.74
C LYS A 56 -0.60 -6.13 12.09
N ASP A 57 -1.04 -5.27 11.17
CA ASP A 57 -2.35 -5.36 10.54
C ASP A 57 -2.30 -6.01 9.14
N ASP A 58 -1.14 -6.57 8.78
CA ASP A 58 -0.80 -7.22 7.50
C ASP A 58 -1.19 -6.36 6.28
N ARG A 59 -0.68 -5.12 6.27
CA ARG A 59 -0.93 -4.12 5.24
C ARG A 59 0.35 -3.74 4.54
N ILE A 60 0.22 -3.34 3.28
CA ILE A 60 1.33 -2.80 2.50
C ILE A 60 1.39 -1.28 2.69
N LEU A 61 2.51 -0.77 3.24
CA LEU A 61 2.75 0.66 3.40
C LEU A 61 3.14 1.28 2.06
N LEU A 62 2.30 2.16 1.55
CA LEU A 62 2.56 2.98 0.37
C LEU A 62 3.10 4.32 0.83
N THR A 63 4.24 4.72 0.30
CA THR A 63 4.85 6.02 0.58
C THR A 63 5.65 6.52 -0.61
N ARG A 64 5.69 7.84 -0.80
CA ARG A 64 6.62 8.50 -1.74
C ARG A 64 7.99 8.80 -1.12
N ASP A 65 8.19 8.45 0.14
CA ASP A 65 9.49 8.61 0.77
C ASP A 65 10.34 7.35 0.59
N ARG A 66 11.50 7.53 -0.07
CA ARG A 66 12.39 6.41 -0.40
C ARG A 66 13.04 5.82 0.84
N GLU A 67 13.30 6.63 1.86
CA GLU A 67 13.87 6.17 3.12
C GLU A 67 12.84 5.33 3.89
N LEU A 68 11.61 5.83 4.02
CA LEU A 68 10.53 5.09 4.69
C LEU A 68 10.22 3.76 3.98
N ALA A 69 10.11 3.79 2.64
CA ALA A 69 9.89 2.56 1.87
C ALA A 69 11.04 1.57 2.05
N ARG A 70 12.28 2.04 2.06
CA ARG A 70 13.46 1.19 2.29
C ARG A 70 13.44 0.54 3.69
N ARG A 71 12.97 1.25 4.71
CA ARG A 71 12.81 0.71 6.07
C ARG A 71 11.76 -0.40 6.12
N GLY A 72 10.69 -0.29 5.34
CA GLY A 72 9.65 -1.32 5.24
C GLY A 72 9.97 -2.48 4.29
N GLY A 73 10.91 -2.30 3.36
CA GLY A 73 11.41 -3.36 2.50
C GLY A 73 10.28 -4.01 1.69
N ALA A 74 10.02 -5.29 1.90
CA ALA A 74 8.96 -6.02 1.19
C ALA A 74 7.53 -5.61 1.62
N GLN A 75 7.38 -5.03 2.81
CA GLN A 75 6.10 -4.61 3.36
C GLN A 75 5.77 -3.14 3.05
N ALA A 76 6.70 -2.42 2.40
CA ALA A 76 6.47 -1.07 1.94
C ALA A 76 6.77 -0.94 0.44
N VAL A 77 5.99 -0.14 -0.26
CA VAL A 77 6.14 0.11 -1.69
C VAL A 77 6.48 1.58 -1.89
N TYR A 78 7.64 1.81 -2.49
CA TYR A 78 8.07 3.13 -2.92
C TYR A 78 7.29 3.57 -4.16
N ILE A 79 6.56 4.66 -4.03
CA ILE A 79 5.79 5.26 -5.10
C ILE A 79 6.63 6.36 -5.76
N ALA A 80 7.21 6.04 -6.94
CA ALA A 80 8.02 7.00 -7.69
C ALA A 80 7.16 8.00 -8.49
N SER A 81 5.97 7.58 -8.92
CA SER A 81 5.06 8.40 -9.71
C SER A 81 4.35 9.46 -8.87
N GLU A 82 4.16 10.64 -9.44
CA GLU A 82 3.37 11.72 -8.84
C GLU A 82 1.88 11.64 -9.19
N ASP A 83 1.56 11.06 -10.34
CA ASP A 83 0.19 10.94 -10.84
C ASP A 83 -0.57 9.80 -10.15
N VAL A 84 -1.71 10.13 -9.52
CA VAL A 84 -2.50 9.15 -8.75
C VAL A 84 -2.93 7.94 -9.58
N MET A 85 -3.21 8.10 -10.88
CA MET A 85 -3.62 6.97 -11.73
C MET A 85 -2.48 5.97 -11.91
N GLU A 86 -1.26 6.48 -12.09
CA GLU A 86 -0.06 5.64 -12.19
C GLU A 86 0.26 4.96 -10.84
N GLN A 87 0.08 5.68 -9.73
CA GLN A 87 0.23 5.11 -8.39
C GLN A 87 -0.72 3.93 -8.14
N VAL A 88 -1.99 4.09 -8.51
CA VAL A 88 -2.98 3.01 -8.41
C VAL A 88 -2.56 1.80 -9.24
N ARG A 89 -2.16 2.02 -10.50
CA ARG A 89 -1.72 0.92 -11.39
C ARG A 89 -0.53 0.15 -10.84
N GLN A 90 0.38 0.83 -10.14
CA GLN A 90 1.54 0.21 -9.52
C GLN A 90 1.15 -0.77 -8.39
N VAL A 91 0.15 -0.42 -7.57
CA VAL A 91 -0.21 -1.20 -6.37
C VAL A 91 -1.41 -2.13 -6.57
N ALA A 92 -2.33 -1.71 -7.42
CA ALA A 92 -3.56 -2.40 -7.80
C ALA A 92 -3.66 -2.43 -9.34
N PRO A 93 -2.77 -3.18 -10.02
CA PRO A 93 -2.91 -3.38 -11.45
C PRO A 93 -4.25 -4.08 -11.72
N ALA A 94 -4.95 -3.65 -12.77
CA ALA A 94 -6.15 -4.32 -13.21
C ALA A 94 -5.84 -5.81 -13.37
N SER A 95 -6.60 -6.68 -12.70
CA SER A 95 -6.41 -8.15 -12.74
C SER A 95 -6.80 -8.76 -14.10
N GLY A 96 -6.73 -7.97 -15.18
CA GLY A 96 -6.80 -8.45 -16.55
C GLY A 96 -5.48 -9.12 -16.89
N SER A 97 -5.50 -10.45 -16.95
CA SER A 97 -4.43 -11.32 -17.44
C SER A 97 -3.54 -10.62 -18.47
N SER A 98 -2.28 -10.37 -18.11
CA SER A 98 -1.24 -10.17 -19.10
C SER A 98 -0.02 -10.95 -18.67
N SER A 99 0.00 -12.20 -19.13
CA SER A 99 1.23 -12.94 -19.36
C SER A 99 2.26 -11.99 -19.97
N PRO A 100 3.47 -11.85 -19.39
CA PRO A 100 4.50 -11.02 -20.00
C PRO A 100 4.82 -11.64 -21.37
N GLY A 101 4.60 -10.87 -22.43
CA GLY A 101 5.25 -11.15 -23.70
C GLY A 101 6.76 -11.08 -23.46
N SER A 102 7.42 -12.24 -23.52
CA SER A 102 8.87 -12.30 -23.67
C SER A 102 9.23 -11.56 -24.96
N GLY A 103 10.14 -10.59 -24.85
CA GLY A 103 10.83 -9.94 -25.96
C GLY A 103 12.32 -10.14 -25.79
#